data_AF-A0AAT9SSL6-F1
#
_entry.id   AF-A0AAT9SSL6-F1
#
_cell.length_a   1.000
_cell.length_b   1.000
_cell.length_c   1.000
_cell.angle_alpha   90.00
_cell.angle_beta   90.00
_cell.angle_gamma   90.00
#
_symmetry.space_group_name_H-M   'P 1'
#
loop_
_entity.id
_entity.type
_entity.pdbx_description
1 polymer ?
#
loop_
_entity_poly.entity_id
_entity_poly.type
_entity_poly.pdbx_seq_one_letter_code
_entity_poly.pdbx_strand_id
1 'polypeptide(L)'
;MPHFVEALQLEATEAIAQMQEAALRARHAHARAELMRHMLTTARKVRDKPKAEAVETVVREWMDAWNLGRAEWPHIAREMEAFTEAFHDYANDPGEAHDTRLRETCATLDAALEQEGTSISDQMAFRSQCAHGWWELVKPVPDDLPGRKPRPSIPPLESGKAFWEAGCAEFCK
;
A
#
# COMPACT_ATOMS: atom_id res chain seq x y z
N MET A 1 -38.56 5.16 -25.09
CA MET A 1 -37.78 6.08 -24.24
C MET A 1 -37.98 5.60 -22.81
N PRO A 2 -36.93 5.35 -22.03
CA PRO A 2 -37.09 4.98 -20.63
C PRO A 2 -37.95 6.04 -19.92
N HIS A 3 -38.81 5.62 -19.00
CA HIS A 3 -39.60 6.56 -18.21
C HIS A 3 -38.66 7.42 -17.35
N PHE A 4 -39.06 8.66 -17.05
CA PHE A 4 -38.18 9.61 -16.33
C PHE A 4 -37.61 9.04 -15.02
N VAL A 5 -38.41 8.27 -14.27
CA VAL A 5 -37.96 7.61 -13.03
C VAL A 5 -36.88 6.55 -13.30
N GLU A 6 -37.04 5.73 -14.34
CA GLU A 6 -36.07 4.70 -14.72
C GLU A 6 -34.76 5.34 -15.19
N ALA A 7 -34.84 6.45 -15.94
CA ALA A 7 -33.68 7.21 -16.36
C ALA A 7 -32.89 7.76 -15.16
N LEU A 8 -33.58 8.33 -14.15
CA LEU A 8 -32.93 8.82 -12.93
C LEU A 8 -32.32 7.68 -12.08
N GLN A 9 -32.95 6.51 -12.05
CA GLN A 9 -32.39 5.34 -11.36
C GLN A 9 -31.10 4.84 -12.02
N LEU A 10 -31.07 4.86 -13.36
CA LEU A 10 -29.86 4.53 -14.11
C LEU A 10 -28.75 5.56 -13.85
N GLU A 11 -29.07 6.85 -13.93
CA GLU A 11 -28.12 7.93 -13.65
C GLU A 11 -27.51 7.82 -12.24
N ALA A 12 -28.34 7.55 -11.22
CA ALA A 12 -27.87 7.33 -9.86
C ALA A 12 -26.94 6.11 -9.75
N THR A 13 -27.27 5.02 -10.44
CA THR A 13 -26.44 3.80 -10.46
C THR A 13 -25.08 4.07 -11.10
N GLU A 14 -25.05 4.78 -12.22
CA GLU A 14 -23.83 5.16 -12.92
C GLU A 14 -22.96 6.09 -12.07
N ALA A 15 -23.56 7.09 -11.41
CA ALA A 15 -22.84 7.99 -10.51
C ALA A 15 -22.21 7.24 -9.33
N ILE A 16 -22.93 6.29 -8.73
CA ILE A 16 -22.41 5.45 -7.64
C ILE A 16 -21.24 4.58 -8.14
N ALA A 17 -21.36 3.97 -9.31
CA ALA A 17 -20.29 3.14 -9.89
C ALA A 17 -19.01 3.97 -10.13
N GLN A 18 -19.15 5.19 -10.69
CA GLN A 18 -18.03 6.11 -10.88
C GLN A 18 -17.37 6.51 -9.56
N MET A 19 -18.17 6.75 -8.50
CA MET A 19 -17.67 7.05 -7.17
C MET A 19 -16.89 5.86 -6.57
N GLN A 20 -17.40 4.64 -6.70
CA GLN A 20 -16.72 3.42 -6.22
C GLN A 20 -15.37 3.23 -6.91
N GLU A 21 -15.33 3.38 -8.23
CA GLU A 21 -14.09 3.27 -9.00
C GLU A 21 -13.08 4.36 -8.61
N ALA A 22 -13.54 5.60 -8.45
CA ALA A 22 -12.70 6.71 -8.00
C ALA A 22 -12.14 6.48 -6.59
N ALA A 23 -12.96 5.96 -5.66
CA ALA A 23 -12.55 5.65 -4.30
C ALA A 23 -11.49 4.53 -4.27
N LEU A 24 -11.66 3.49 -5.09
CA LEU A 24 -10.66 2.43 -5.25
C LEU A 24 -9.34 2.99 -5.78
N ARG A 25 -9.37 3.78 -6.86
CA ARG A 25 -8.16 4.42 -7.42
C ARG A 25 -7.46 5.31 -6.38
N ALA A 26 -8.22 6.11 -5.63
CA ALA A 26 -7.70 6.94 -4.56
C ALA A 26 -7.03 6.10 -3.47
N ARG A 27 -7.67 5.01 -3.01
CA ARG A 27 -7.09 4.08 -2.04
C ARG A 27 -5.78 3.49 -2.54
N HIS A 28 -5.76 3.00 -3.78
CA HIS A 28 -4.58 2.41 -4.40
C HIS A 28 -3.41 3.42 -4.47
N ALA A 29 -3.68 4.63 -4.97
CA ALA A 29 -2.68 5.68 -5.08
C ALA A 29 -2.15 6.09 -3.70
N HIS A 30 -3.04 6.28 -2.72
CA HIS A 30 -2.67 6.72 -1.39
C HIS A 30 -1.85 5.65 -0.63
N ALA A 31 -2.28 4.39 -0.67
CA ALA A 31 -1.56 3.29 -0.03
C ALA A 31 -0.16 3.08 -0.62
N ARG A 32 -0.01 3.25 -1.94
CA ARG A 32 1.30 3.23 -2.61
C ARG A 32 2.17 4.39 -2.16
N ALA A 33 1.65 5.61 -2.11
CA ALA A 33 2.40 6.78 -1.64
C ALA A 33 2.89 6.59 -0.19
N GLU A 34 2.03 6.07 0.68
CA GLU A 34 2.40 5.77 2.06
C GLU A 34 3.45 4.66 2.17
N LEU A 35 3.43 3.63 1.30
CA LEU A 35 4.54 2.67 1.25
C LEU A 35 5.85 3.36 0.86
N MET A 36 5.85 4.15 -0.22
CA MET A 36 7.08 4.81 -0.69
C MET A 36 7.69 5.68 0.41
N ARG A 37 6.83 6.42 1.15
CA ARG A 37 7.24 7.21 2.30
C ARG A 37 7.90 6.34 3.38
N HIS A 38 7.27 5.23 3.78
CA HIS A 38 7.82 4.33 4.80
C HIS A 38 9.11 3.63 4.36
N MET A 39 9.17 3.15 3.11
CA MET A 39 10.37 2.54 2.56
C MET A 39 11.54 3.51 2.58
N LEU A 40 11.32 4.76 2.17
CA LEU A 40 12.34 5.81 2.21
C LEU A 40 12.79 6.11 3.64
N THR A 41 11.85 6.27 4.58
CA THR A 41 12.17 6.49 5.99
C THR A 41 12.97 5.33 6.57
N THR A 42 12.63 4.10 6.23
CA THR A 42 13.31 2.90 6.74
C THR A 42 14.70 2.77 6.14
N ALA A 43 14.85 2.91 4.82
CA ALA A 43 16.15 2.91 4.14
C ALA A 43 17.09 3.99 4.71
N ARG A 44 16.58 5.20 4.99
CA ARG A 44 17.37 6.27 5.61
C ARG A 44 17.88 5.91 7.02
N LYS A 45 17.17 5.11 7.80
CA LYS A 45 17.61 4.65 9.14
C LYS A 45 18.79 3.68 9.06
N VAL A 46 18.93 2.96 7.95
CA VAL A 46 19.96 1.92 7.77
C VAL A 46 21.01 2.29 6.72
N ARG A 47 20.97 3.50 6.16
CA ARG A 47 21.83 3.92 5.03
C ARG A 47 23.33 3.83 5.29
N ASP A 48 23.73 3.97 6.55
CA ASP A 48 25.14 3.96 6.96
C ASP A 48 25.68 2.53 7.18
N LYS A 49 24.82 1.51 7.04
CA LYS A 49 25.21 0.10 7.11
C LYS A 49 25.73 -0.38 5.76
N PRO A 50 26.51 -1.49 5.71
CA PRO A 50 26.79 -2.17 4.46
C PRO A 50 25.50 -2.52 3.72
N LYS A 51 25.42 -2.20 2.42
CA LYS A 51 24.19 -2.34 1.60
C LYS A 51 23.49 -3.68 1.79
N ALA A 52 24.24 -4.79 1.74
CA ALA A 52 23.66 -6.13 1.92
C ALA A 52 22.96 -6.31 3.29
N GLU A 53 23.54 -5.77 4.36
CA GLU A 53 22.94 -5.82 5.71
C GLU A 53 21.71 -4.92 5.81
N ALA A 54 21.78 -3.72 5.23
CA ALA A 54 20.67 -2.77 5.19
C ALA A 54 19.47 -3.38 4.45
N VAL A 55 19.72 -3.95 3.27
CA VAL A 55 18.70 -4.59 2.44
C VAL A 55 18.09 -5.78 3.16
N GLU A 56 18.90 -6.70 3.69
CA GLU A 56 18.37 -7.87 4.41
C GLU A 56 17.49 -7.48 5.60
N THR A 57 17.91 -6.46 6.35
CA THR A 57 17.14 -5.94 7.49
C THR A 57 15.74 -5.50 7.07
N VAL A 58 15.67 -4.68 6.01
CA VAL A 58 14.40 -4.10 5.54
C VAL A 58 13.52 -5.16 4.87
N VAL A 59 14.08 -6.03 4.03
CA VAL A 59 13.31 -7.10 3.38
C VAL A 59 12.70 -8.03 4.43
N ARG A 60 13.47 -8.44 5.45
CA ARG A 60 12.95 -9.29 6.53
C ARG A 60 11.78 -8.63 7.26
N GLU A 61 11.90 -7.35 7.60
CA GLU A 61 10.85 -6.61 8.30
C GLU A 61 9.56 -6.52 7.47
N TRP A 62 9.67 -6.19 6.17
CA TRP A 62 8.48 -6.08 5.31
C TRP A 62 7.84 -7.42 4.98
N MET A 63 8.65 -8.45 4.73
CA MET A 63 8.13 -9.80 4.48
C MET A 63 7.39 -10.34 5.72
N ASP A 64 7.90 -10.12 6.93
CA ASP A 64 7.18 -10.48 8.17
C ASP A 64 5.91 -9.63 8.38
N ALA A 65 5.99 -8.32 8.15
CA ALA A 65 4.84 -7.42 8.26
C ALA A 65 3.71 -7.84 7.30
N TRP A 66 4.07 -8.32 6.10
CA TRP A 66 3.12 -8.80 5.11
C TRP A 66 2.69 -10.26 5.29
N ASN A 67 3.24 -10.97 6.29
CA ASN A 67 3.02 -12.40 6.50
C ASN A 67 3.35 -13.21 5.24
N LEU A 68 4.44 -12.85 4.55
CA LEU A 68 4.94 -13.52 3.36
C LEU A 68 6.30 -14.14 3.70
N GLY A 69 6.32 -15.41 4.12
CA GLY A 69 7.56 -16.11 4.40
C GLY A 69 8.40 -16.30 3.13
N ARG A 70 9.72 -16.08 3.20
CA ARG A 70 10.60 -16.15 2.03
C ARG A 70 10.64 -17.53 1.37
N ALA A 71 10.44 -18.60 2.16
CA ALA A 71 10.45 -19.97 1.65
C ALA A 71 9.17 -20.27 0.86
N GLU A 72 8.03 -19.75 1.30
CA GLU A 72 6.75 -19.88 0.61
C GLU A 72 6.62 -18.93 -0.59
N TRP A 73 7.22 -17.75 -0.52
CA TRP A 73 7.11 -16.68 -1.52
C TRP A 73 8.48 -16.22 -2.06
N PRO A 74 9.29 -17.12 -2.64
CA PRO A 74 10.66 -16.78 -3.05
C PRO A 74 10.70 -15.75 -4.19
N HIS A 75 9.68 -15.74 -5.06
CA HIS A 75 9.59 -14.77 -6.14
C HIS A 75 9.26 -13.36 -5.61
N ILE A 76 8.34 -13.21 -4.66
CA ILE A 76 8.05 -11.93 -4.00
C ILE A 76 9.25 -11.45 -3.20
N ALA A 77 9.94 -12.35 -2.50
CA ALA A 77 11.13 -12.02 -1.72
C ALA A 77 12.23 -11.38 -2.59
N ARG A 78 12.45 -11.93 -3.80
CA ARG A 78 13.40 -11.38 -4.77
C ARG A 78 13.00 -9.99 -5.25
N GLU A 79 11.71 -9.78 -5.56
CA GLU A 79 11.26 -8.44 -6.01
C GLU A 79 11.30 -7.41 -4.87
N MET A 80 10.97 -7.81 -3.63
CA MET A 80 11.12 -6.98 -2.44
C MET A 80 12.59 -6.61 -2.18
N GLU A 81 13.52 -7.53 -2.42
CA GLU A 81 14.95 -7.27 -2.33
C GLU A 81 15.40 -6.22 -3.35
N ALA A 82 15.06 -6.40 -4.63
CA ALA A 82 15.38 -5.42 -5.68
C ALA A 82 14.78 -4.03 -5.39
N PHE A 83 13.54 -4.00 -4.89
CA PHE A 83 12.85 -2.78 -4.48
C PHE A 83 13.54 -2.09 -3.30
N THR A 84 13.97 -2.87 -2.30
CA THR A 84 14.70 -2.38 -1.14
C THR A 84 16.09 -1.86 -1.52
N GLU A 85 16.80 -2.55 -2.42
CA GLU A 85 18.08 -2.06 -2.96
C GLU A 85 17.92 -0.69 -3.64
N ALA A 86 16.87 -0.53 -4.45
CA ALA A 86 16.59 0.74 -5.12
C ALA A 86 16.33 1.87 -4.11
N PHE A 87 15.62 1.58 -3.02
CA PHE A 87 15.42 2.53 -1.92
C PHE A 87 16.70 2.86 -1.16
N HIS A 88 17.57 1.87 -0.91
CA HIS A 88 18.86 2.09 -0.29
C HIS A 88 19.74 3.01 -1.14
N ASP A 89 19.81 2.75 -2.44
CA ASP A 89 20.59 3.56 -3.38
C ASP A 89 20.02 4.99 -3.45
N TYR A 90 18.70 5.13 -3.61
CA TYR A 90 18.03 6.44 -3.61
C TYR A 90 18.20 7.21 -2.31
N ALA A 91 18.20 6.53 -1.15
CA ALA A 91 18.37 7.18 0.15
C ALA A 91 19.78 7.77 0.36
N ASN A 92 20.78 7.23 -0.34
CA ASN A 92 22.17 7.68 -0.29
C ASN A 92 22.51 8.68 -1.41
N ASP A 93 21.94 8.50 -2.60
CA ASP A 93 22.15 9.37 -3.76
C ASP A 93 20.84 9.58 -4.54
N PRO A 94 19.99 10.54 -4.12
CA PRO A 94 18.75 10.83 -4.83
C PRO A 94 19.03 11.39 -6.23
N GLY A 95 18.42 10.81 -7.26
CA GLY A 95 18.56 11.27 -8.64
C GLY A 95 17.66 10.54 -9.62
N GLU A 96 17.57 11.05 -10.85
CA GLU A 96 16.65 10.56 -11.89
C GLU A 96 16.84 9.07 -12.20
N ALA A 97 18.09 8.59 -12.22
CA ALA A 97 18.39 7.17 -12.43
C ALA A 97 17.83 6.29 -11.30
N HIS A 98 17.97 6.73 -10.05
CA HIS A 98 17.44 6.01 -8.89
C HIS A 98 15.92 6.10 -8.79
N ASP A 99 15.31 7.24 -9.16
CA ASP A 99 13.86 7.38 -9.30
C ASP A 99 13.29 6.43 -10.37
N THR A 100 13.96 6.31 -11.51
CA THR A 100 13.57 5.37 -12.58
C THR A 100 13.62 3.94 -12.06
N ARG A 101 14.70 3.55 -11.40
CA ARG A 101 14.85 2.22 -10.80
C ARG A 101 13.79 1.94 -9.72
N LEU A 102 13.41 2.93 -8.91
CA LEU A 102 12.31 2.81 -7.94
C LEU A 102 10.97 2.54 -8.63
N ARG A 103 10.67 3.24 -9.73
CA ARG A 103 9.44 3.02 -10.49
C ARG A 103 9.39 1.61 -11.09
N GLU A 104 10.49 1.15 -11.67
CA GLU A 104 10.59 -0.18 -12.28
C GLU A 104 10.44 -1.30 -11.25
N THR A 105 11.17 -1.21 -10.14
CA THR A 105 11.11 -2.22 -9.06
C THR A 105 9.76 -2.20 -8.34
N CYS A 106 9.15 -1.03 -8.15
CA CYS A 106 7.76 -0.93 -7.66
C CYS A 106 6.78 -1.63 -8.58
N ALA A 107 6.87 -1.41 -9.90
CA ALA A 107 5.97 -2.02 -10.86
C ALA A 107 6.16 -3.55 -10.92
N THR A 108 7.40 -4.02 -10.82
CA THR A 108 7.72 -5.46 -10.82
C THR A 108 7.20 -6.14 -9.57
N LEU A 109 7.35 -5.53 -8.39
CA LEU A 109 6.79 -6.06 -7.14
C LEU A 109 5.26 -6.10 -7.17
N ASP A 110 4.62 -5.05 -7.70
CA ASP A 110 3.15 -5.04 -7.83
C ASP A 110 2.66 -6.13 -8.80
N ALA A 111 3.35 -6.34 -9.92
CA ALA A 111 3.04 -7.40 -10.86
C ALA A 111 3.24 -8.81 -10.27
N ALA A 112 4.26 -9.00 -9.43
CA ALA A 112 4.47 -10.26 -8.71
C ALA A 112 3.33 -10.53 -7.71
N LEU A 113 2.86 -9.50 -6.99
CA LEU A 113 1.72 -9.60 -6.08
C LEU A 113 0.39 -9.82 -6.82
N GLU A 114 0.24 -9.25 -8.02
CA GLU A 114 -0.96 -9.42 -8.85
C GLU A 114 -1.14 -10.89 -9.29
N GLN A 115 -0.05 -11.60 -9.59
CA GLN A 115 -0.08 -13.04 -9.89
C GLN A 115 -0.67 -13.87 -8.75
N GLU A 116 -0.58 -13.35 -7.52
CA GLU A 116 -1.09 -13.97 -6.30
C GLU A 116 -2.44 -13.39 -5.85
N GLY A 117 -3.10 -12.63 -6.73
CA GLY A 117 -4.43 -12.06 -6.48
C GLY A 117 -4.43 -10.90 -5.48
N THR A 118 -3.30 -10.23 -5.28
CA THR A 118 -3.16 -9.09 -4.37
C THR A 118 -2.37 -7.95 -5.01
N SER A 119 -2.03 -6.92 -4.24
CA SER A 119 -1.23 -5.77 -4.71
C SER A 119 -0.47 -5.16 -3.55
N ILE A 120 0.52 -4.33 -3.85
CA ILE A 120 1.24 -3.52 -2.84
C ILE A 120 0.24 -2.74 -1.97
N SER A 121 -0.74 -2.12 -2.61
CA SER A 121 -1.73 -1.30 -1.92
C SER A 121 -2.66 -2.10 -1.01
N ASP A 122 -2.99 -3.35 -1.37
CA ASP A 122 -3.77 -4.24 -0.52
C ASP A 122 -2.94 -4.71 0.67
N GLN A 123 -1.67 -5.08 0.46
CA GLN A 123 -0.77 -5.42 1.56
C GLN A 123 -0.63 -4.25 2.55
N MET A 124 -0.46 -3.03 2.02
CA MET A 124 -0.44 -1.82 2.85
C MET A 124 -1.76 -1.60 3.58
N ALA A 125 -2.89 -1.65 2.88
CA ALA A 125 -4.17 -1.34 3.49
C ALA A 125 -4.59 -2.36 4.55
N PHE A 126 -4.25 -3.64 4.35
CA PHE A 126 -4.69 -4.70 5.24
C PHE A 126 -3.75 -4.95 6.42
N ARG A 127 -2.46 -4.62 6.27
CA ARG A 127 -1.44 -5.05 7.24
C ARG A 127 -0.66 -3.90 7.87
N SER A 128 -0.65 -2.72 7.25
CA SER A 128 0.11 -1.59 7.80
C SER A 128 -0.57 -1.01 9.04
N GLN A 129 0.24 -0.70 10.06
CA GLN A 129 -0.17 0.10 11.23
C GLN A 129 -0.45 1.56 10.86
N CYS A 130 -0.04 1.97 9.65
CA CYS A 130 -0.20 3.31 9.11
C CYS A 130 -1.38 3.37 8.13
N ALA A 131 -2.19 2.31 8.04
CA ALA A 131 -3.32 2.31 7.14
C ALA A 131 -4.38 3.33 7.57
N HIS A 132 -4.95 4.04 6.61
CA HIS A 132 -5.99 5.02 6.90
C HIS A 132 -7.33 4.31 7.06
N GLY A 133 -8.09 4.65 8.09
CA GLY A 133 -9.36 3.98 8.42
C GLY A 133 -10.37 3.98 7.25
N TRP A 134 -10.41 5.04 6.44
CA TRP A 134 -11.29 5.08 5.27
C TRP A 134 -10.95 4.04 4.18
N TRP A 135 -9.73 3.50 4.15
CA TRP A 135 -9.37 2.46 3.18
C TRP A 135 -10.20 1.19 3.35
N GLU A 136 -10.55 0.82 4.58
CA GLU A 136 -11.40 -0.34 4.85
C GLU A 136 -12.87 -0.10 4.49
N LEU A 137 -13.31 1.16 4.48
CA LEU A 137 -14.64 1.52 3.99
C LEU A 137 -14.75 1.37 2.47
N VAL A 138 -13.63 1.50 1.74
CA VAL A 138 -13.58 1.29 0.28
C VAL A 138 -13.42 -0.19 -0.05
N LYS A 139 -12.49 -0.88 0.60
CA LYS A 139 -12.25 -2.31 0.44
C LYS A 139 -11.95 -2.91 1.83
N PRO A 140 -12.90 -3.64 2.43
CA PRO A 140 -12.72 -4.23 3.76
C PRO A 140 -11.52 -5.18 3.79
N VAL A 141 -10.91 -5.30 4.97
CA VAL A 141 -9.94 -6.38 5.24
C VAL A 141 -10.66 -7.72 5.15
N PRO A 142 -10.14 -8.70 4.40
CA PRO A 142 -10.70 -10.05 4.38
C PRO A 142 -10.77 -10.65 5.78
N ASP A 143 -11.90 -11.26 6.13
CA ASP A 143 -12.09 -11.86 7.46
C ASP A 143 -11.11 -13.00 7.74
N ASP A 144 -10.75 -13.74 6.69
CA ASP A 144 -9.84 -14.87 6.68
C ASP A 144 -8.38 -14.50 6.35
N LEU A 145 -8.02 -13.20 6.41
CA LEU A 145 -6.66 -12.74 6.10
C LEU A 145 -5.60 -13.50 6.93
N PRO A 146 -4.70 -14.28 6.30
CA PRO A 146 -3.67 -15.01 7.01
C PRO A 146 -2.73 -14.08 7.78
N GLY A 147 -2.44 -14.42 9.03
CA GLY A 147 -1.58 -13.59 9.89
C GLY A 147 -2.16 -12.21 10.20
N ARG A 148 -3.50 -12.05 10.19
CA ARG A 148 -4.17 -10.82 10.62
C ARG A 148 -3.72 -10.44 12.02
N LYS A 149 -3.15 -9.24 12.16
CA LYS A 149 -2.70 -8.65 13.43
C LYS A 149 -3.62 -7.46 13.77
N PRO A 150 -3.90 -7.18 15.06
CA PRO A 150 -4.55 -5.94 15.46
C PRO A 150 -3.75 -4.71 14.99
N ARG A 151 -4.46 -3.64 14.62
CA ARG A 151 -3.86 -2.37 14.15
C ARG A 151 -4.22 -1.20 15.08
N PRO A 152 -3.72 -1.18 16.33
CA PRO A 152 -4.14 -0.20 17.34
C PRO A 152 -3.74 1.24 17.01
N SER A 153 -2.78 1.43 16.10
CA SER A 153 -2.33 2.74 15.65
C SER A 153 -3.34 3.45 14.73
N ILE A 154 -4.33 2.73 14.19
CA ILE A 154 -5.35 3.29 13.31
C ILE A 154 -6.46 3.87 14.17
N PRO A 155 -6.71 5.19 14.13
CA PRO A 155 -7.80 5.79 14.88
C PRO A 155 -9.15 5.25 14.41
N PRO A 156 -10.14 5.13 15.31
CA PRO A 156 -11.51 4.84 14.89
C PRO A 156 -12.03 5.94 13.97
N LEU A 157 -13.05 5.63 13.17
CA LEU A 157 -13.71 6.63 12.33
C LEU A 157 -14.35 7.70 13.21
N GLU A 158 -13.93 8.95 13.02
CA GLU A 158 -14.37 10.08 13.82
C GLU A 158 -15.61 10.74 13.18
N SER A 159 -16.62 11.04 13.99
CA SER A 159 -17.77 11.84 13.55
C SER A 159 -17.33 13.27 13.21
N GLY A 160 -17.85 13.82 12.11
CA GLY A 160 -17.62 15.22 11.73
C GLY A 160 -16.38 15.47 10.86
N LYS A 161 -15.62 14.42 10.51
CA LYS A 161 -14.55 14.50 9.50
C LYS A 161 -15.06 14.13 8.12
N ALA A 162 -14.42 14.67 7.07
CA ALA A 162 -14.67 14.21 5.72
C ALA A 162 -14.19 12.75 5.55
N PHE A 163 -14.80 12.03 4.61
CA PHE A 163 -14.50 10.62 4.33
C PHE A 163 -13.00 10.33 4.20
N TRP A 164 -12.28 11.13 3.42
CA TRP A 164 -10.84 10.96 3.15
C TRP A 164 -9.91 11.42 4.29
N GLU A 165 -10.47 12.03 5.33
CA GLU A 165 -9.73 12.50 6.52
C GLU A 165 -9.90 11.58 7.73
N ALA A 166 -10.87 10.66 7.67
CA ALA A 166 -11.19 9.75 8.76
C ALA A 166 -10.12 8.65 8.94
N GLY A 167 -9.72 8.41 10.19
CA GLY A 167 -8.82 7.32 10.55
C GLY A 167 -7.36 7.51 10.09
N CYS A 168 -6.91 8.74 9.88
CA CYS A 168 -5.50 9.07 9.66
C CYS A 168 -4.77 9.19 11.01
N ALA A 169 -3.77 8.35 11.27
CA ALA A 169 -2.97 8.43 12.48
C ALA A 169 -2.12 9.73 12.51
N GLU A 170 -1.95 10.36 13.68
CA GLU A 170 -1.21 11.63 13.80
C GLU A 170 0.23 11.55 13.28
N PHE A 171 0.90 10.40 13.44
CA PHE A 171 2.28 10.22 12.96
C PHE A 171 2.35 10.03 11.42
N CYS A 172 1.21 9.89 10.75
CA CYS A 172 1.09 9.86 9.29
C CYS A 172 0.75 11.22 8.68
N LYS A 173 0.47 12.24 9.50
CA LYS A 173 0.13 13.60 9.05
C LYS A 173 1.36 14.46 8.81
#